data_AF-A0A840HJY3-F1
#
_entry.id   AF-A0A840HJY3-F1
#
_cell.length_a   1.000
_cell.length_b   1.000
_cell.length_c   1.000
_cell.angle_alpha   90.00
_cell.angle_beta   90.00
_cell.angle_gamma   90.00
#
_symmetry.space_group_name_H-M   'P 1'
#
loop_
_entity.id
_entity.type
_entity.pdbx_description
1 polymer ?
#
loop_
_entity_poly.entity_id
_entity_poly.type
_entity_poly.pdbx_seq_one_letter_code
_entity_poly.pdbx_strand_id
1 'polypeptide(L)'
;MQLGGVQKLIWQLLVAAFVCTPALAEDAPVPPTQLGPEAPAKPSPSPDSARESDTRESICLIIEAAARDANLPLEFFARVIWQESRFQADAVGPTTRSGEHAQGIAQFMPGTASERGLLNPFNPVQALPKSAEFLNELRNQFGNLGLAAAAYNAGPRRVQEWLAGTGGMPEQTRNYVYAITGTSVDAWAKAGATGKGPPSAPPTSCRDLMALLKRAPNAFVAELEQHVELAAAKAWGVQLAAGFDRNRALAMYSRAVTRLGTAIGDHDPSLLSSVMLSRGTRAFYQVRIGADTRSEADDLCNRIRKAGGACFVLKNRGVSG
;
A
#
# COMPACT_ATOMS: atom_id res chain seq x y z
N MET A 1 26.28 57.34 -50.07
CA MET A 1 26.49 55.91 -50.45
C MET A 1 25.14 55.22 -50.30
N GLN A 2 24.26 55.24 -51.31
CA GLN A 2 24.27 54.46 -52.56
C GLN A 2 23.96 52.97 -52.27
N LEU A 3 22.67 52.60 -52.41
CA LEU A 3 22.06 51.71 -53.44
C LEU A 3 22.33 50.20 -53.18
N GLY A 4 21.39 49.26 -53.31
CA GLY A 4 20.02 49.32 -53.82
C GLY A 4 19.41 47.89 -53.90
N GLY A 5 18.21 47.80 -54.49
CA GLY A 5 17.58 46.53 -54.92
C GLY A 5 16.15 46.33 -54.37
N VAL A 6 15.06 46.90 -54.90
CA VAL A 6 14.37 46.62 -56.20
C VAL A 6 13.64 45.26 -56.14
N GLN A 7 12.35 45.03 -56.47
CA GLN A 7 11.31 45.65 -57.33
C GLN A 7 9.93 45.08 -56.87
N LYS A 8 8.85 45.90 -56.69
CA LYS A 8 7.64 46.07 -57.56
C LYS A 8 6.71 44.82 -57.69
N LEU A 9 5.37 44.87 -57.83
CA LEU A 9 4.47 45.77 -58.57
C LEU A 9 2.98 45.40 -58.18
N ILE A 10 2.09 46.33 -57.77
CA ILE A 10 0.86 46.89 -58.43
C ILE A 10 -0.28 45.85 -58.70
N TRP A 11 -1.57 46.04 -58.35
CA TRP A 11 -2.68 46.76 -59.04
C TRP A 11 -3.95 46.70 -58.13
N GLN A 12 -4.66 47.80 -57.77
CA GLN A 12 -5.79 48.48 -58.49
C GLN A 12 -7.01 47.54 -58.72
N LEU A 13 -8.30 47.84 -58.46
CA LEU A 13 -9.11 49.07 -58.50
C LEU A 13 -10.50 48.89 -57.82
N LEU A 14 -11.06 50.04 -57.44
CA LEU A 14 -12.40 50.54 -57.07
C LEU A 14 -13.71 49.83 -57.50
N VAL A 15 -14.82 50.37 -56.94
CA VAL A 15 -16.26 50.40 -57.35
C VAL A 15 -17.14 49.52 -56.44
N ALA A 16 -18.30 49.91 -55.87
CA ALA A 16 -19.22 51.05 -56.01
C ALA A 16 -19.99 51.26 -54.69
N ALA A 17 -20.50 52.49 -54.54
CA ALA A 17 -21.51 52.89 -53.57
C ALA A 17 -22.87 52.18 -53.79
N PHE A 18 -23.59 51.92 -52.71
CA PHE A 18 -25.05 52.14 -52.67
C PHE A 18 -25.53 52.28 -51.22
N VAL A 19 -26.05 53.47 -50.91
CA VAL A 19 -26.88 53.74 -49.74
C VAL A 19 -28.33 53.61 -50.20
N CYS A 20 -29.12 52.74 -49.56
CA CYS A 20 -30.50 53.02 -49.12
C CYS A 20 -31.14 51.77 -48.49
N THR A 21 -31.41 51.90 -47.19
CA THR A 21 -32.49 51.26 -46.42
C THR A 21 -33.89 51.52 -47.02
N PRO A 22 -34.99 50.93 -46.51
CA PRO A 22 -35.18 49.68 -45.78
C PRO A 22 -36.31 48.82 -46.40
N ALA A 23 -36.31 47.51 -46.14
CA ALA A 23 -37.50 46.69 -46.30
C ALA A 23 -37.63 45.76 -45.09
N LEU A 24 -38.81 45.79 -44.48
CA LEU A 24 -39.25 44.93 -43.40
C LEU A 24 -39.03 43.47 -43.80
N ALA A 25 -38.22 42.74 -43.03
CA ALA A 25 -38.03 41.30 -43.18
C ALA A 25 -38.56 40.60 -41.94
N GLU A 26 -39.52 39.71 -42.18
CA GLU A 26 -40.07 38.70 -41.30
C GLU A 26 -38.98 37.86 -40.61
N ASP A 27 -39.35 37.30 -39.44
CA ASP A 27 -38.57 36.35 -38.65
C ASP A 27 -37.86 35.29 -39.52
N ALA A 28 -36.55 35.46 -39.68
CA ALA A 28 -35.68 34.47 -40.27
C ALA A 28 -35.04 33.60 -39.17
N PRO A 29 -34.90 32.28 -39.39
CA PRO A 29 -34.50 31.32 -38.37
C PRO A 29 -33.03 31.53 -37.95
N VAL A 30 -32.81 31.45 -36.64
CA VAL A 30 -31.47 31.46 -36.02
C VAL A 30 -30.61 30.36 -36.66
N PRO A 31 -29.41 30.66 -37.17
CA PRO A 31 -28.51 29.65 -37.73
C PRO A 31 -28.07 28.67 -36.64
N PRO A 32 -27.86 27.38 -36.97
CA PRO A 32 -27.42 26.40 -35.98
C PRO A 32 -26.05 26.79 -35.45
N THR A 33 -25.99 27.06 -34.14
CA THR A 33 -24.74 27.17 -33.39
C THR A 33 -23.92 25.92 -33.65
N GLN A 34 -22.77 26.11 -34.30
CA GLN A 34 -21.76 25.09 -34.47
C GLN A 34 -21.26 24.70 -33.07
N LEU A 35 -21.71 23.55 -32.57
CA LEU A 35 -21.13 22.86 -31.42
C LEU A 35 -19.68 22.50 -31.80
N GLY A 36 -18.73 23.28 -31.29
CA GLY A 36 -17.34 22.84 -31.25
C GLY A 36 -17.23 21.52 -30.47
N PRO A 37 -16.20 20.69 -30.72
CA PRO A 37 -16.04 19.43 -30.02
C PRO A 37 -15.95 19.71 -28.51
N GLU A 38 -16.98 19.28 -27.80
CA GLU A 38 -17.04 19.32 -26.35
C GLU A 38 -15.81 18.59 -25.82
N ALA A 39 -14.96 19.31 -25.09
CA ALA A 39 -13.87 18.71 -24.37
C ALA A 39 -14.45 17.56 -23.54
N PRO A 40 -13.86 16.34 -23.56
CA PRO A 40 -14.49 15.19 -22.93
C PRO A 40 -14.75 15.51 -21.46
N ALA A 41 -16.03 15.60 -21.11
CA ALA A 41 -16.48 15.73 -19.74
C ALA A 41 -15.81 14.61 -18.94
N LYS A 42 -15.10 14.98 -17.86
CA LYS A 42 -14.50 14.01 -16.95
C LYS A 42 -15.63 13.05 -16.54
N PRO A 43 -15.43 11.73 -16.64
CA PRO A 43 -16.48 10.78 -16.30
C PRO A 43 -16.93 11.03 -14.85
N SER A 44 -18.22 11.33 -14.67
CA SER A 44 -18.82 11.45 -13.34
C SER A 44 -18.59 10.15 -12.58
N PRO A 45 -18.19 10.20 -11.30
CA PRO A 45 -17.96 8.99 -10.51
C PRO A 45 -19.22 8.14 -10.49
N SER A 46 -19.06 6.83 -10.77
CA SER A 46 -20.14 5.86 -10.64
C SER A 46 -20.70 5.87 -9.20
N PRO A 47 -21.99 5.58 -8.99
CA PRO A 47 -22.60 5.60 -7.65
C PRO A 47 -21.86 4.75 -6.61
N ASP A 48 -21.21 3.66 -7.03
CA ASP A 48 -20.37 2.85 -6.14
C ASP A 48 -19.08 3.56 -5.72
N SER A 49 -18.44 4.32 -6.62
CA SER A 49 -17.24 5.10 -6.29
C SER A 49 -17.53 6.28 -5.36
N ALA A 50 -18.74 6.87 -5.45
CA ALA A 50 -19.20 7.94 -4.55
C ALA A 50 -19.54 7.39 -3.14
N ARG A 51 -20.23 6.25 -3.04
CA ARG A 51 -20.46 5.60 -1.73
C ARG A 51 -19.16 5.16 -1.05
N GLU A 52 -18.19 4.73 -1.86
CA GLU A 52 -16.88 4.34 -1.36
C GLU A 52 -16.07 5.54 -0.88
N SER A 53 -16.20 6.73 -1.50
CA SER A 53 -15.59 7.96 -1.00
C SER A 53 -16.22 8.42 0.32
N ASP A 54 -17.54 8.37 0.45
CA ASP A 54 -18.25 8.78 1.68
C ASP A 54 -17.94 7.87 2.87
N THR A 55 -17.83 6.55 2.61
CA THR A 55 -17.43 5.57 3.62
C THR A 55 -16.00 5.83 4.11
N ARG A 56 -15.09 6.21 3.20
CA ARG A 56 -13.70 6.55 3.56
C ARG A 56 -13.60 7.83 4.36
N GLU A 57 -14.37 8.85 3.99
CA GLU A 57 -14.44 10.10 4.73
C GLU A 57 -14.95 9.87 6.16
N SER A 58 -15.95 8.99 6.31
CA SER A 58 -16.46 8.58 7.62
C SER A 58 -15.40 7.84 8.44
N ILE A 59 -14.63 6.92 7.83
CA ILE A 59 -13.52 6.21 8.49
C ILE A 59 -12.43 7.20 8.95
N CYS A 60 -12.06 8.19 8.12
CA CYS A 60 -11.10 9.23 8.51
C CYS A 60 -11.50 9.91 9.81
N LEU A 61 -12.74 10.37 9.89
CA LEU A 61 -13.24 11.10 11.06
C LEU A 61 -13.18 10.25 12.33
N ILE A 62 -13.51 8.95 12.22
CA ILE A 62 -13.44 8.02 13.35
C ILE A 62 -11.97 7.79 13.78
N ILE A 63 -11.05 7.64 12.82
CA ILE A 63 -9.60 7.48 13.12
C ILE A 63 -9.06 8.73 13.83
N GLU A 64 -9.42 9.93 13.36
CA GLU A 64 -8.99 11.19 13.99
C GLU A 64 -9.53 11.34 15.42
N ALA A 65 -10.81 11.04 15.63
CA ALA A 65 -11.41 11.08 16.95
C ALA A 65 -10.76 10.04 17.88
N ALA A 66 -10.65 8.78 17.45
CA ALA A 66 -10.07 7.70 18.24
C ALA A 66 -8.59 7.97 18.61
N ALA A 67 -7.78 8.47 17.67
CA ALA A 67 -6.40 8.83 17.94
C ALA A 67 -6.30 9.94 18.98
N ARG A 68 -7.13 10.98 18.86
CA ARG A 68 -7.19 12.11 19.80
C ARG A 68 -7.58 11.65 21.19
N ASP A 69 -8.65 10.87 21.31
CA ASP A 69 -9.20 10.42 22.58
C ASP A 69 -8.23 9.47 23.31
N ALA A 70 -7.49 8.65 22.56
CA ALA A 70 -6.46 7.76 23.11
C ALA A 70 -5.08 8.44 23.27
N ASN A 71 -4.95 9.73 22.97
CA ASN A 71 -3.68 10.48 22.99
C ASN A 71 -2.57 9.81 22.17
N LEU A 72 -2.90 9.33 20.97
CA LEU A 72 -1.97 8.75 20.00
C LEU A 72 -1.67 9.75 18.89
N PRO A 73 -0.45 9.76 18.32
CA PRO A 73 -0.21 10.47 17.08
C PRO A 73 -1.12 9.90 15.98
N LEU A 74 -1.90 10.77 15.33
CA LEU A 74 -2.82 10.38 14.26
C LEU A 74 -2.11 9.53 13.20
N GLU A 75 -0.90 9.96 12.82
CA GLU A 75 -0.14 9.29 11.80
C GLU A 75 0.28 7.87 12.21
N PHE A 76 0.76 7.68 13.43
CA PHE A 76 1.04 6.36 13.97
C PHE A 76 -0.21 5.46 13.94
N PHE A 77 -1.34 5.96 14.42
CA PHE A 77 -2.57 5.15 14.49
C PHE A 77 -3.10 4.79 13.10
N ALA A 78 -3.12 5.74 12.16
CA ALA A 78 -3.52 5.49 10.79
C ALA A 78 -2.60 4.48 10.09
N ARG A 79 -1.28 4.53 10.34
CA ARG A 79 -0.31 3.54 9.84
C ARG A 79 -0.57 2.14 10.41
N VAL A 80 -0.92 2.02 11.70
CA VAL A 80 -1.34 0.76 12.31
C VAL A 80 -2.58 0.22 11.59
N ILE A 81 -3.66 1.00 11.50
CA ILE A 81 -4.91 0.54 10.87
C ILE A 81 -4.72 0.19 9.39
N TRP A 82 -3.91 0.97 8.68
CA TRP A 82 -3.51 0.63 7.32
C TRP A 82 -2.76 -0.69 7.28
N GLN A 83 -1.84 -0.94 8.23
CA GLN A 83 -1.11 -2.20 8.30
C GLN A 83 -1.99 -3.40 8.64
N GLU A 84 -3.04 -3.21 9.42
CA GLU A 84 -3.97 -4.26 9.79
C GLU A 84 -4.89 -4.65 8.62
N SER A 85 -5.52 -3.69 7.93
CA SER A 85 -6.57 -4.03 6.95
C SER A 85 -6.59 -3.20 5.67
N ARG A 86 -5.66 -2.25 5.52
CA ARG A 86 -5.74 -1.23 4.46
C ARG A 86 -7.03 -0.41 4.53
N PHE A 87 -7.53 -0.17 5.74
CA PHE A 87 -8.81 0.49 6.04
C PHE A 87 -10.07 -0.30 5.59
N GLN A 88 -9.96 -1.60 5.30
CA GLN A 88 -11.11 -2.45 4.98
C GLN A 88 -11.80 -2.90 6.26
N ALA A 89 -13.10 -2.60 6.38
CA ALA A 89 -13.90 -2.90 7.56
C ALA A 89 -14.29 -4.38 7.67
N ASP A 90 -14.40 -5.06 6.53
CA ASP A 90 -14.79 -6.45 6.35
C ASP A 90 -13.59 -7.42 6.26
N ALA A 91 -12.37 -6.91 6.50
CA ALA A 91 -11.15 -7.70 6.41
C ALA A 91 -11.13 -8.89 7.38
N VAL A 92 -10.77 -10.06 6.86
CA VAL A 92 -10.56 -11.29 7.66
C VAL A 92 -9.11 -11.71 7.52
N GLY A 93 -8.41 -11.74 8.65
CA GLY A 93 -7.01 -12.12 8.72
C GLY A 93 -6.78 -13.63 8.55
N PRO A 94 -5.50 -14.06 8.47
CA PRO A 94 -5.16 -15.46 8.36
C PRO A 94 -5.58 -16.26 9.59
N THR A 95 -5.94 -17.53 9.38
CA THR A 95 -6.27 -18.45 10.46
C THR A 95 -5.02 -18.82 11.27
N THR A 96 -5.11 -18.63 12.57
CA THR A 96 -4.11 -19.04 13.56
C THR A 96 -4.18 -20.56 13.81
N ARG A 97 -3.23 -21.09 14.59
CA ARG A 97 -3.21 -22.52 14.93
C ARG A 97 -4.41 -22.97 15.76
N SER A 98 -5.05 -22.06 16.51
CA SER A 98 -6.26 -22.34 17.29
C SER A 98 -7.53 -22.36 16.43
N GLY A 99 -7.43 -22.06 15.13
CA GLY A 99 -8.59 -21.97 14.23
C GLY A 99 -9.26 -20.59 14.20
N GLU A 100 -8.76 -19.64 14.98
CA GLU A 100 -9.27 -18.27 15.02
C GLU A 100 -8.60 -17.39 13.98
N HIS A 101 -9.27 -16.33 13.55
CA HIS A 101 -8.74 -15.33 12.62
C HIS A 101 -8.92 -13.93 13.21
N ALA A 102 -8.04 -13.02 12.80
CA ALA A 102 -8.19 -11.60 13.12
C ALA A 102 -9.36 -10.98 12.31
N GLN A 103 -10.07 -10.03 12.90
CA GLN A 103 -11.36 -9.54 12.38
C GLN A 103 -11.41 -8.01 12.25
N GLY A 104 -11.90 -7.58 11.09
CA GLY A 104 -12.30 -6.21 10.80
C GLY A 104 -11.16 -5.22 10.63
N ILE A 105 -11.51 -3.93 10.68
CA ILE A 105 -10.60 -2.84 10.31
C ILE A 105 -9.33 -2.77 11.17
N ALA A 106 -9.41 -3.22 12.41
CA ALA A 106 -8.31 -3.21 13.37
C ALA A 106 -7.76 -4.60 13.69
N GLN A 107 -8.22 -5.63 12.96
CA GLN A 107 -7.75 -7.02 13.04
C GLN A 107 -7.71 -7.57 14.48
N PHE A 108 -8.79 -7.39 15.23
CA PHE A 108 -8.90 -7.97 16.56
C PHE A 108 -8.97 -9.50 16.49
N MET A 109 -8.18 -10.18 17.32
CA MET A 109 -8.40 -11.60 17.61
C MET A 109 -9.67 -11.77 18.47
N PRO A 110 -10.45 -12.86 18.33
CA PRO A 110 -11.72 -13.02 19.05
C PRO A 110 -11.58 -12.94 20.57
N GLY A 111 -10.55 -13.59 21.14
CA GLY A 111 -10.26 -13.49 22.57
C GLY A 111 -10.00 -12.05 23.03
N THR A 112 -9.17 -11.31 22.29
CA THR A 112 -8.90 -9.89 22.58
C THR A 112 -10.15 -9.03 22.42
N ALA A 113 -10.96 -9.26 21.39
CA ALA A 113 -12.23 -8.53 21.23
C ALA A 113 -13.16 -8.74 22.43
N SER A 114 -13.26 -9.98 22.92
CA SER A 114 -14.05 -10.32 24.11
C SER A 114 -13.51 -9.64 25.37
N GLU A 115 -12.20 -9.70 25.62
CA GLU A 115 -11.53 -9.04 26.75
C GLU A 115 -11.78 -7.51 26.76
N ARG A 116 -11.89 -6.91 25.57
CA ARG A 116 -12.08 -5.47 25.38
C ARG A 116 -13.56 -5.04 25.33
N GLY A 117 -14.50 -5.99 25.42
CA GLY A 117 -15.93 -5.72 25.29
C GLY A 117 -16.34 -5.26 23.88
N LEU A 118 -15.58 -5.65 22.84
CA LEU A 118 -15.87 -5.34 21.44
C LEU A 118 -16.83 -6.38 20.86
N LEU A 119 -18.11 -6.02 20.73
CA LEU A 119 -19.17 -6.94 20.26
C LEU A 119 -19.06 -7.26 18.77
N ASN A 120 -18.71 -6.26 17.95
CA ASN A 120 -18.57 -6.45 16.51
C ASN A 120 -17.26 -5.83 15.99
N PRO A 121 -16.19 -6.65 15.80
CA PRO A 121 -14.93 -6.19 15.24
C PRO A 121 -15.01 -5.66 13.81
N PHE A 122 -16.03 -6.05 13.04
CA PHE A 122 -16.25 -5.57 11.66
C PHE A 122 -16.95 -4.22 11.59
N ASN A 123 -17.39 -3.65 12.73
CA ASN A 123 -17.95 -2.31 12.78
C ASN A 123 -16.84 -1.28 13.13
N PRO A 124 -16.40 -0.43 12.19
CA PRO A 124 -15.32 0.53 12.44
C PRO A 124 -15.63 1.53 13.56
N VAL A 125 -16.91 1.87 13.77
CA VAL A 125 -17.35 2.80 14.83
C VAL A 125 -17.06 2.22 16.21
N GLN A 126 -17.10 0.89 16.36
CA GLN A 126 -16.76 0.21 17.62
C GLN A 126 -15.27 -0.17 17.68
N ALA A 127 -14.73 -0.70 16.57
CA ALA A 127 -13.40 -1.28 16.55
C ALA A 127 -12.27 -0.25 16.63
N LEU A 128 -12.40 0.91 15.96
CA LEU A 128 -11.33 1.92 15.93
C LEU A 128 -11.07 2.56 17.29
N PRO A 129 -12.09 3.03 18.06
CA PRO A 129 -11.86 3.52 19.42
C PRO A 129 -11.22 2.46 20.32
N LYS A 130 -11.68 1.20 20.24
CA LYS A 130 -11.11 0.09 21.03
C LYS A 130 -9.67 -0.23 20.67
N SER A 131 -9.31 -0.12 19.39
CA SER A 131 -7.93 -0.32 18.93
C SER A 131 -7.02 0.79 19.46
N ALA A 132 -7.46 2.05 19.38
CA ALA A 132 -6.71 3.20 19.89
C ALA A 132 -6.52 3.13 21.42
N GLU A 133 -7.58 2.82 22.17
CA GLU A 133 -7.52 2.57 23.62
C GLU A 133 -6.47 1.49 23.95
N PHE A 134 -6.52 0.36 23.23
CA PHE A 134 -5.60 -0.75 23.46
C PHE A 134 -4.15 -0.36 23.18
N LEU A 135 -3.87 0.32 22.06
CA LEU A 135 -2.52 0.80 21.74
C LEU A 135 -1.98 1.78 22.79
N ASN A 136 -2.83 2.65 23.35
CA ASN A 136 -2.43 3.55 24.42
C ASN A 136 -2.06 2.78 25.70
N GLU A 137 -2.84 1.76 26.07
CA GLU A 137 -2.50 0.89 27.20
C GLU A 137 -1.19 0.14 27.00
N LEU A 138 -0.97 -0.40 25.79
CA LEU A 138 0.29 -1.05 25.44
C LEU A 138 1.46 -0.06 25.47
N ARG A 139 1.26 1.18 25.02
CA ARG A 139 2.26 2.23 25.16
C ARG A 139 2.56 2.53 26.62
N ASN A 140 1.56 2.58 27.49
CA ASN A 140 1.78 2.81 28.92
C ASN A 140 2.49 1.62 29.57
N GLN A 141 2.18 0.40 29.15
CA GLN A 141 2.79 -0.83 29.65
C GLN A 141 4.26 -0.98 29.23
N PHE A 142 4.58 -0.68 27.98
CA PHE A 142 5.92 -0.91 27.42
C PHE A 142 6.75 0.37 27.24
N GLY A 143 6.16 1.53 27.52
CA GLY A 143 6.83 2.83 27.59
C GLY A 143 6.88 3.63 26.29
N ASN A 144 6.81 2.99 25.11
CA ASN A 144 6.93 3.70 23.83
C ASN A 144 6.07 3.09 22.71
N LEU A 145 5.92 3.85 21.61
CA LEU A 145 5.05 3.48 20.47
C LEU A 145 5.57 2.25 19.69
N GLY A 146 6.88 2.07 19.57
CA GLY A 146 7.44 0.92 18.87
C GLY A 146 7.17 -0.40 19.60
N LEU A 147 7.33 -0.42 20.93
CA LEU A 147 7.00 -1.59 21.74
C LEU A 147 5.48 -1.79 21.86
N ALA A 148 4.68 -0.72 21.84
CA ALA A 148 3.23 -0.82 21.74
C ALA A 148 2.79 -1.52 20.44
N ALA A 149 3.34 -1.09 19.30
CA ALA A 149 3.08 -1.75 18.01
C ALA A 149 3.53 -3.22 18.01
N ALA A 150 4.68 -3.53 18.62
CA ALA A 150 5.14 -4.91 18.78
C ALA A 150 4.14 -5.75 19.59
N ALA A 151 3.64 -5.21 20.70
CA ALA A 151 2.72 -5.90 21.59
C ALA A 151 1.32 -6.08 20.97
N TYR A 152 0.87 -5.12 20.17
CA TYR A 152 -0.38 -5.21 19.43
C TYR A 152 -0.35 -6.39 18.46
N ASN A 153 0.76 -6.56 17.73
CA ASN A 153 0.91 -7.62 16.73
C ASN A 153 1.27 -9.00 17.31
N ALA A 154 2.24 -9.08 18.24
CA ALA A 154 2.76 -10.35 18.76
C ALA A 154 2.08 -10.84 20.05
N GLY A 155 1.31 -9.96 20.68
CA GLY A 155 0.77 -10.13 22.03
C GLY A 155 1.73 -9.62 23.13
N PRO A 156 1.22 -9.00 24.22
CA PRO A 156 2.04 -8.44 25.30
C PRO A 156 3.00 -9.45 25.94
N ARG A 157 2.52 -10.67 26.20
CA ARG A 157 3.33 -11.74 26.81
C ARG A 157 4.60 -12.03 25.99
N ARG A 158 4.50 -12.04 24.66
CA ARG A 158 5.65 -12.32 23.79
C ARG A 158 6.68 -11.20 23.81
N VAL A 159 6.23 -9.95 23.89
CA VAL A 159 7.14 -8.81 24.06
C VAL A 159 7.85 -8.88 25.41
N GLN A 160 7.15 -9.24 26.48
CA GLN A 160 7.75 -9.43 27.81
C GLN A 160 8.82 -10.55 27.81
N GLU A 161 8.50 -11.72 27.26
CA GLU A 161 9.45 -12.84 27.13
C GLU A 161 10.69 -12.44 26.31
N TRP A 162 10.50 -11.69 25.23
CA TRP A 162 11.60 -11.20 24.41
C TRP A 162 12.49 -10.19 25.14
N LEU A 163 11.90 -9.22 25.83
CA LEU A 163 12.65 -8.24 26.63
C LEU A 163 13.40 -8.90 27.79
N ALA A 164 12.84 -9.97 28.37
CA ALA A 164 13.48 -10.75 29.42
C ALA A 164 14.58 -11.72 28.91
N GLY A 165 14.76 -11.85 27.58
CA GLY A 165 15.70 -12.79 26.98
C GLY A 165 15.28 -14.26 27.10
N THR A 166 14.04 -14.54 27.49
CA THR A 166 13.49 -15.90 27.63
C THR A 166 12.73 -16.37 26.38
N GLY A 167 12.51 -15.46 25.42
CA GLY A 167 11.89 -15.74 24.13
C GLY A 167 12.48 -14.89 22.98
N GLY A 168 12.10 -15.23 21.75
CA GLY A 168 12.48 -14.47 20.56
C GLY A 168 11.32 -13.61 20.03
N MET A 169 11.64 -12.45 19.44
CA MET A 169 10.68 -11.66 18.68
C MET A 169 10.55 -12.21 17.24
N PRO A 170 9.34 -12.59 16.78
CA PRO A 170 9.12 -13.06 15.42
C PRO A 170 9.51 -12.00 14.38
N GLU A 171 10.10 -12.44 13.27
CA GLU A 171 10.49 -11.57 12.16
C GLU A 171 9.29 -10.79 11.60
N GLN A 172 8.11 -11.41 11.54
CA GLN A 172 6.86 -10.77 11.16
C GLN A 172 6.57 -9.51 12.00
N THR A 173 6.75 -9.60 13.32
CA THR A 173 6.55 -8.47 14.24
C THR A 173 7.67 -7.44 14.12
N ARG A 174 8.93 -7.87 13.91
CA ARG A 174 10.05 -6.94 13.66
C ARG A 174 9.77 -6.06 12.45
N ASN A 175 9.31 -6.66 11.36
CA ASN A 175 8.95 -5.96 10.13
C ASN A 175 7.72 -5.07 10.34
N TYR A 176 6.71 -5.56 11.06
CA TYR A 176 5.52 -4.76 11.41
C TYR A 176 5.89 -3.46 12.14
N VAL A 177 6.75 -3.52 13.17
CA VAL A 177 7.18 -2.33 13.93
C VAL A 177 7.97 -1.36 13.05
N TYR A 178 8.92 -1.89 12.27
CA TYR A 178 9.73 -1.07 11.37
C TYR A 178 8.84 -0.36 10.35
N ALA A 179 7.88 -1.08 9.76
CA ALA A 179 7.04 -0.53 8.72
C ALA A 179 6.02 0.48 9.24
N ILE A 180 5.72 0.54 10.55
CA ILE A 180 4.90 1.61 11.14
C ILE A 180 5.76 2.80 11.57
N THR A 181 6.95 2.54 12.11
CA THR A 181 7.72 3.56 12.84
C THR A 181 8.99 4.05 12.14
N GLY A 182 9.42 3.37 11.07
CA GLY A 182 10.71 3.56 10.42
C GLY A 182 11.91 3.16 11.28
N THR A 183 11.71 2.42 12.38
CA THR A 183 12.76 2.07 13.35
C THR A 183 12.57 0.63 13.83
N SER A 184 13.68 -0.11 13.95
CA SER A 184 13.62 -1.53 14.34
C SER A 184 13.16 -1.69 15.80
N VAL A 185 12.48 -2.79 16.09
CA VAL A 185 12.01 -3.07 17.46
C VAL A 185 13.17 -3.16 18.46
N ASP A 186 14.36 -3.64 18.05
CA ASP A 186 15.54 -3.67 18.92
C ASP A 186 16.05 -2.26 19.23
N ALA A 187 15.98 -1.33 18.28
CA ALA A 187 16.34 0.06 18.52
C ALA A 187 15.33 0.73 19.48
N TRP A 188 14.04 0.45 19.32
CA TRP A 188 13.00 0.89 20.27
C TRP A 188 13.18 0.31 21.67
N ALA A 189 13.58 -0.95 21.79
CA ALA A 189 13.88 -1.56 23.09
C ALA A 189 15.08 -0.90 23.76
N LYS A 190 16.14 -0.58 22.98
CA LYS A 190 17.32 0.14 23.49
C LYS A 190 17.02 1.59 23.89
N ALA A 191 16.12 2.26 23.17
CA ALA A 191 15.74 3.65 23.44
C ALA A 191 14.93 3.82 24.74
N GLY A 192 14.33 2.75 25.25
CA GLY A 192 13.54 2.75 26.49
C GLY A 192 12.29 3.62 26.42
N ALA A 193 11.71 3.95 27.58
CA ALA A 193 10.45 4.71 27.69
C ALA A 193 10.54 6.15 27.15
N THR A 194 11.75 6.69 26.99
CA THR A 194 11.99 8.03 26.46
C THR A 194 12.26 8.05 24.95
N GLY A 195 12.26 6.88 24.30
CA GLY A 195 12.39 6.78 22.86
C GLY A 195 11.29 7.60 22.18
N LYS A 196 11.64 8.76 21.65
CA LYS A 196 10.79 9.45 20.69
C LYS A 196 11.01 8.76 19.35
N GLY A 197 9.91 8.37 18.70
CA GLY A 197 9.99 7.94 17.30
C GLY A 197 10.57 9.05 16.44
N PRO A 198 11.00 8.76 15.20
CA PRO A 198 11.46 9.80 14.30
C PRO A 198 10.42 10.94 14.25
N PRO A 199 10.87 12.21 14.16
CA PRO A 199 9.98 13.36 14.16
C PRO A 199 8.95 13.19 13.02
N SER A 200 7.72 12.89 13.42
CA SER A 200 6.56 12.89 12.54
C SER A 200 6.27 14.34 12.21
N ALA A 201 6.37 14.73 10.93
CA ALA A 201 5.83 16.00 10.48
C ALA A 201 4.35 16.06 10.89
N PRO A 202 3.84 17.21 11.38
CA PRO A 202 2.46 17.29 11.84
C PRO A 202 1.54 16.85 10.70
N PRO A 203 0.63 15.90 10.93
CA PRO A 203 -0.20 15.40 9.86
C PRO A 203 -1.13 16.51 9.37
N THR A 204 -1.00 16.83 8.08
CA THR A 204 -2.12 17.27 7.25
C THR A 204 -3.19 16.17 7.34
N SER A 205 -4.47 16.54 7.48
CA SER A 205 -5.65 15.72 7.83
C SER A 205 -5.61 14.20 7.54
N CYS A 206 -6.40 13.38 8.26
CA CYS A 206 -6.48 11.94 7.99
C CYS A 206 -6.86 11.63 6.53
N ARG A 207 -7.62 12.53 5.88
CA ARG A 207 -7.90 12.44 4.45
C ARG A 207 -6.63 12.52 3.60
N ASP A 208 -5.78 13.49 3.88
CA ASP A 208 -4.49 13.65 3.20
C ASP A 208 -3.58 12.46 3.48
N LEU A 209 -3.57 11.97 4.73
CA LEU A 209 -2.81 10.80 5.10
C LEU A 209 -3.32 9.54 4.40
N MET A 210 -4.62 9.28 4.37
CA MET A 210 -5.19 8.14 3.65
C MET A 210 -4.95 8.25 2.14
N ALA A 211 -5.05 9.47 1.58
CA ALA A 211 -4.75 9.72 0.17
C ALA A 211 -3.28 9.50 -0.14
N LEU A 212 -2.38 9.93 0.74
CA LEU A 212 -0.95 9.60 0.66
C LEU A 212 -0.80 8.09 0.73
N LEU A 213 -1.29 7.43 1.79
CA LEU A 213 -1.19 5.99 2.00
C LEU A 213 -1.70 5.14 0.82
N LYS A 214 -2.61 5.67 0.00
CA LYS A 214 -3.09 5.00 -1.22
C LYS A 214 -2.35 5.41 -2.50
N ARG A 215 -1.69 6.57 -2.52
CA ARG A 215 -0.95 7.06 -3.68
C ARG A 215 0.49 6.55 -3.61
N ALA A 216 0.79 5.55 -4.44
CA ALA A 216 2.16 5.33 -4.87
C ALA A 216 2.59 6.47 -5.81
N PRO A 217 3.83 7.00 -5.69
CA PRO A 217 4.86 6.65 -4.73
C PRO A 217 4.84 7.60 -3.52
N ASN A 218 4.58 7.08 -2.32
CA ASN A 218 5.11 7.71 -1.11
C ASN A 218 6.04 6.70 -0.44
N ALA A 219 7.16 7.17 0.10
CA ALA A 219 8.23 6.30 0.60
C ALA A 219 7.76 5.33 1.68
N PHE A 220 6.78 5.74 2.51
CA PHE A 220 6.21 4.90 3.55
C PHE A 220 5.39 3.73 2.98
N VAL A 221 4.54 3.98 1.98
CA VAL A 221 3.73 2.96 1.31
C VAL A 221 4.60 2.08 0.45
N ALA A 222 5.58 2.65 -0.25
CA ALA A 222 6.54 1.87 -1.03
C ALA A 222 7.35 0.94 -0.12
N GLU A 223 7.87 1.39 1.02
CA GLU A 223 8.63 0.56 1.98
C GLU A 223 7.71 -0.46 2.69
N LEU A 224 6.50 -0.06 3.07
CA LEU A 224 5.48 -0.94 3.67
C LEU A 224 4.98 -2.00 2.68
N GLU A 225 4.71 -1.63 1.43
CA GLU A 225 4.35 -2.52 0.33
C GLU A 225 5.55 -3.37 -0.08
N GLN A 226 6.79 -2.89 -0.04
CA GLN A 226 8.01 -3.68 -0.27
C GLN A 226 8.31 -4.68 0.87
N HIS A 227 7.76 -4.47 2.07
CA HIS A 227 7.83 -5.43 3.17
C HIS A 227 6.60 -6.34 3.29
N VAL A 228 5.45 -5.91 2.75
CA VAL A 228 4.23 -6.73 2.58
C VAL A 228 4.32 -7.60 1.32
N GLU A 229 4.96 -7.06 0.29
CA GLU A 229 5.53 -7.68 -0.90
C GLU A 229 7.07 -7.56 -0.80
N LEU A 230 7.75 -8.38 -0.01
CA LEU A 230 8.48 -9.45 -0.67
C LEU A 230 7.59 -10.10 -1.75
N ALA A 231 7.28 -9.59 -2.96
CA ALA A 231 7.66 -8.48 -3.86
C ALA A 231 6.65 -8.55 -5.01
N ALA A 232 6.21 -7.41 -5.57
CA ALA A 232 5.44 -7.39 -6.80
C ALA A 232 6.13 -8.30 -7.80
N ALA A 233 5.42 -9.32 -8.24
CA ALA A 233 5.96 -10.24 -9.21
C ALA A 233 6.29 -9.48 -10.49
N LYS A 234 7.57 -9.44 -10.88
CA LYS A 234 7.97 -8.96 -12.21
C LYS A 234 7.46 -9.91 -13.31
N ALA A 235 7.59 -9.56 -14.60
CA ALA A 235 7.09 -10.41 -15.68
C ALA A 235 7.68 -11.85 -15.64
N TRP A 236 8.93 -11.98 -15.19
CA TRP A 236 9.62 -13.24 -14.96
C TRP A 236 10.07 -13.37 -13.49
N GLY A 237 10.23 -14.60 -13.03
CA GLY A 237 10.69 -14.89 -11.68
C GLY A 237 11.57 -16.14 -11.60
N VAL A 238 12.68 -16.02 -10.86
CA VAL A 238 13.57 -17.12 -10.50
C VAL A 238 13.12 -17.72 -9.18
N GLN A 239 12.41 -18.83 -9.22
CA GLN A 239 11.89 -19.50 -8.05
C GLN A 239 12.99 -20.23 -7.27
N LEU A 240 13.11 -19.91 -5.98
CA LEU A 240 14.10 -20.45 -5.07
C LEU A 240 13.49 -21.27 -3.93
N ALA A 241 12.23 -21.01 -3.60
CA ALA A 241 11.48 -21.80 -2.64
C ALA A 241 10.01 -21.87 -3.02
N ALA A 242 9.35 -22.95 -2.64
CA ALA A 242 7.90 -23.07 -2.78
C ALA A 242 7.34 -24.09 -1.79
N GLY A 243 6.04 -23.98 -1.49
CA GLY A 243 5.34 -24.93 -0.64
C GLY A 243 3.89 -24.54 -0.36
N PHE A 244 3.12 -25.47 0.21
CA PHE A 244 1.73 -25.24 0.61
C PHE A 244 1.58 -24.50 1.94
N ASP A 245 2.69 -24.10 2.55
CA ASP A 245 2.75 -23.32 3.79
C ASP A 245 3.65 -22.10 3.55
N ARG A 246 3.07 -20.91 3.76
CA ARG A 246 3.73 -19.61 3.51
C ARG A 246 5.03 -19.47 4.30
N ASN A 247 4.99 -19.79 5.59
CA ASN A 247 6.12 -19.58 6.49
C ASN A 247 7.24 -20.59 6.23
N ARG A 248 6.91 -21.84 5.86
CA ARG A 248 7.90 -22.83 5.43
C ARG A 248 8.56 -22.43 4.11
N ALA A 249 7.80 -21.90 3.16
CA ALA A 249 8.35 -21.40 1.90
C ALA A 249 9.33 -20.22 2.14
N LEU A 250 8.96 -19.29 3.01
CA LEU A 250 9.84 -18.18 3.41
C LEU A 250 11.07 -18.66 4.20
N ALA A 251 10.93 -19.64 5.10
CA ALA A 251 12.07 -20.21 5.82
C ALA A 251 13.02 -20.99 4.89
N MET A 252 12.48 -21.68 3.89
CA MET A 252 13.27 -22.31 2.83
C MET A 252 14.04 -21.26 2.02
N TYR A 253 13.38 -20.15 1.69
CA TYR A 253 14.03 -19.02 1.02
C TYR A 253 15.12 -18.38 1.89
N SER A 254 14.85 -18.12 3.17
CA SER A 254 15.82 -17.58 4.12
C SER A 254 17.11 -18.42 4.16
N ARG A 255 16.98 -19.75 4.25
CA ARG A 255 18.15 -20.66 4.17
C ARG A 255 18.86 -20.58 2.82
N ALA A 256 18.10 -20.45 1.72
CA ALA A 256 18.67 -20.32 0.39
C ALA A 256 19.47 -19.03 0.26
N VAL A 257 18.95 -17.88 0.72
CA VAL A 257 19.61 -16.58 0.59
C VAL A 257 20.80 -16.43 1.55
N THR A 258 20.79 -17.04 2.73
CA THR A 258 21.99 -17.09 3.60
C THR A 258 23.16 -17.79 2.91
N ARG A 259 22.89 -18.84 2.13
CA ARG A 259 23.93 -19.59 1.41
C ARG A 259 24.31 -18.96 0.07
N LEU A 260 23.34 -18.36 -0.62
CA LEU A 260 23.46 -17.91 -2.01
C LEU A 260 23.50 -16.39 -2.15
N GLY A 261 23.63 -15.65 -1.04
CA GLY A 261 23.52 -14.19 -1.02
C GLY A 261 24.41 -13.48 -2.05
N THR A 262 25.63 -13.95 -2.26
CA THR A 262 26.55 -13.40 -3.28
C THR A 262 26.09 -13.64 -4.72
N ALA A 263 25.35 -14.72 -4.99
CA ALA A 263 24.82 -15.04 -6.31
C ALA A 263 23.48 -14.37 -6.61
N ILE A 264 22.69 -14.12 -5.56
CA ILE A 264 21.37 -13.47 -5.63
C ILE A 264 21.52 -11.95 -5.71
N GLY A 265 22.51 -11.36 -5.01
CA GLY A 265 22.73 -9.91 -4.97
C GLY A 265 21.62 -9.18 -4.20
N ASP A 266 21.45 -7.89 -4.49
CA ASP A 266 20.48 -7.00 -3.84
C ASP A 266 19.05 -7.12 -4.41
N HIS A 267 18.67 -8.29 -4.91
CA HIS A 267 17.36 -8.48 -5.52
C HIS A 267 16.30 -8.90 -4.50
N ASP A 268 15.20 -8.14 -4.47
CA ASP A 268 14.07 -8.42 -3.59
C ASP A 268 13.24 -9.63 -4.08
N PRO A 269 12.88 -10.57 -3.19
CA PRO A 269 12.10 -11.74 -3.55
C PRO A 269 10.60 -11.46 -3.59
N SER A 270 9.90 -12.03 -4.56
CA SER A 270 8.45 -12.08 -4.73
C SER A 270 7.79 -13.32 -4.12
N LEU A 271 6.74 -13.14 -3.31
CA LEU A 271 5.90 -14.22 -2.79
C LEU A 271 4.60 -14.28 -3.57
N LEU A 272 4.53 -15.25 -4.47
CA LEU A 272 3.33 -15.56 -5.26
C LEU A 272 2.50 -16.63 -4.56
N SER A 273 1.18 -16.50 -4.59
CA SER A 273 0.25 -17.57 -4.24
C SER A 273 -0.54 -18.00 -5.47
N SER A 274 -0.77 -19.32 -5.60
CA SER A 274 -1.58 -19.88 -6.68
C SER A 274 -2.35 -21.08 -6.18
N VAL A 275 -3.54 -21.34 -6.73
CA VAL A 275 -4.30 -22.57 -6.44
C VAL A 275 -4.10 -23.54 -7.60
N MET A 276 -3.50 -24.70 -7.32
CA MET A 276 -3.36 -25.77 -8.30
C MET A 276 -4.57 -26.70 -8.18
N LEU A 277 -5.62 -26.44 -8.97
CA LEU A 277 -6.88 -27.19 -8.91
C LEU A 277 -6.69 -28.71 -9.06
N SER A 278 -5.65 -29.16 -9.77
CA SER A 278 -5.29 -30.58 -9.90
C SER A 278 -4.67 -31.22 -8.64
N ARG A 279 -4.31 -30.42 -7.62
CA ARG A 279 -3.68 -30.84 -6.37
C ARG A 279 -4.46 -30.36 -5.14
N GLY A 280 -5.74 -30.02 -5.33
CA GLY A 280 -6.65 -29.54 -4.29
C GLY A 280 -6.82 -28.02 -4.29
N THR A 281 -7.51 -27.52 -3.27
CA THR A 281 -7.91 -26.10 -3.14
C THR A 281 -6.93 -25.26 -2.32
N ARG A 282 -5.86 -25.88 -1.79
CA ARG A 282 -4.88 -25.20 -0.94
C ARG A 282 -3.98 -24.27 -1.75
N ALA A 283 -3.73 -23.08 -1.21
CA ALA A 283 -2.78 -22.14 -1.79
C ALA A 283 -1.35 -22.73 -1.80
N PHE A 284 -0.68 -22.60 -2.94
CA PHE A 284 0.71 -22.93 -3.16
C PHE A 284 1.53 -21.66 -3.28
N TYR A 285 2.42 -21.46 -2.30
CA TYR A 285 3.27 -20.29 -2.17
C TYR A 285 4.60 -20.51 -2.88
N GLN A 286 5.06 -19.50 -3.60
CA GLN A 286 6.29 -19.54 -4.41
C GLN A 286 7.08 -18.28 -4.15
N VAL A 287 8.33 -18.43 -3.69
CA VAL A 287 9.26 -17.32 -3.50
C VAL A 287 10.17 -17.25 -4.72
N ARG A 288 10.11 -16.14 -5.46
CA ARG A 288 10.85 -15.93 -6.71
C ARG A 288 11.58 -14.61 -6.71
N ILE A 289 12.83 -14.55 -7.16
CA ILE A 289 13.47 -13.28 -7.45
C ILE A 289 12.92 -12.74 -8.78
N GLY A 290 12.36 -11.54 -8.78
CA GLY A 290 11.77 -10.95 -9.98
C GLY A 290 12.83 -10.55 -11.03
N ALA A 291 12.51 -10.67 -12.31
CA ALA A 291 13.27 -10.15 -13.43
C ALA A 291 12.34 -9.58 -14.52
N ASP A 292 12.76 -8.52 -15.20
CA ASP A 292 11.94 -7.84 -16.21
C ASP A 292 11.92 -8.65 -17.51
N THR A 293 13.02 -9.34 -17.80
CA THR A 293 13.14 -10.20 -18.98
C THR A 293 13.46 -11.64 -18.61
N ARG A 294 13.14 -12.56 -19.54
CA ARG A 294 13.53 -13.97 -19.38
C ARG A 294 15.04 -14.14 -19.32
N SER A 295 15.78 -13.40 -20.15
CA SER A 295 17.25 -13.49 -20.23
C SER A 295 17.88 -13.15 -18.87
N GLU A 296 17.43 -12.07 -18.25
CA GLU A 296 17.89 -11.66 -16.91
C GLU A 296 17.60 -12.73 -15.85
N ALA A 297 16.40 -13.33 -15.90
CA ALA A 297 16.03 -14.43 -15.01
C ALA A 297 16.91 -15.68 -15.22
N ASP A 298 17.19 -16.02 -16.47
CA ASP A 298 18.06 -17.15 -16.83
C ASP A 298 19.51 -16.90 -16.35
N ASP A 299 20.03 -15.69 -16.53
CA ASP A 299 21.37 -15.30 -16.04
C ASP A 299 21.49 -15.41 -14.52
N LEU A 300 20.48 -14.92 -13.80
CA LEU A 300 20.41 -15.04 -12.35
C LEU A 300 20.34 -16.51 -11.91
N CYS A 301 19.46 -17.31 -12.53
CA CYS A 301 19.35 -18.73 -12.20
C CYS A 301 20.67 -19.49 -12.51
N ASN A 302 21.38 -19.12 -13.57
CA ASN A 302 22.69 -19.68 -13.90
C ASN A 302 23.76 -19.34 -12.84
N ARG A 303 23.79 -18.10 -12.32
CA ARG A 303 24.66 -17.74 -11.19
C ARG A 303 24.36 -18.56 -9.95
N ILE A 304 23.07 -18.73 -9.63
CA ILE A 304 22.63 -19.53 -8.48
C ILE A 304 23.03 -21.00 -8.62
N ARG A 305 22.89 -21.59 -9.81
CA ARG A 305 23.33 -22.98 -10.09
C ARG A 305 24.84 -23.14 -9.94
N LYS A 306 25.62 -22.17 -10.45
CA LYS A 306 27.09 -22.16 -10.28
C LYS A 306 27.50 -22.09 -8.80
N ALA A 307 26.71 -21.41 -7.97
CA ALA A 307 26.89 -21.36 -6.52
C ALA A 307 26.34 -22.59 -5.77
N GLY A 308 25.92 -23.65 -6.48
CA GLY A 308 25.39 -24.88 -5.88
C GLY A 308 23.93 -24.78 -5.39
N GLY A 309 23.19 -23.79 -5.89
CA GLY A 309 21.76 -23.60 -5.66
C GLY A 309 20.88 -24.27 -6.72
N ALA A 310 19.61 -24.49 -6.40
CA ALA A 310 18.59 -24.92 -7.34
C ALA A 310 17.61 -23.78 -7.62
N CYS A 311 17.19 -23.63 -8.88
CA CYS A 311 16.28 -22.58 -9.30
C CYS A 311 15.49 -22.96 -10.56
N PHE A 312 14.32 -22.36 -10.70
CA PHE A 312 13.46 -22.47 -11.89
C PHE A 312 13.08 -21.08 -12.38
N VAL A 313 13.19 -20.84 -13.68
CA VAL A 313 12.74 -19.60 -14.32
C VAL A 313 11.32 -19.80 -14.83
N LEU A 314 10.41 -18.94 -14.38
CA LEU A 314 8.99 -19.03 -14.70
C LEU A 314 8.44 -17.65 -15.03
N LYS A 315 7.50 -17.59 -15.98
CA LYS A 315 6.71 -16.39 -16.23
C LYS A 315 5.68 -16.22 -15.11
N ASN A 316 5.54 -15.00 -14.58
CA ASN A 316 4.53 -14.70 -13.58
C ASN A 316 3.20 -14.38 -14.31
N ARG A 317 2.16 -15.19 -14.08
CA ARG A 317 0.84 -15.00 -14.72
C ARG A 317 0.09 -13.90 -13.99
N GLY A 318 -0.57 -13.01 -14.74
CA GLY A 318 -1.30 -11.86 -14.18
C GLY A 318 -0.46 -10.59 -14.03
N VAL A 319 0.82 -10.63 -14.41
CA VAL A 319 1.70 -9.47 -14.49
C VAL A 319 1.84 -9.11 -15.97
N SER A 320 1.26 -7.98 -16.37
CA SER A 320 1.45 -7.41 -17.71
C SER A 320 2.84 -6.76 -17.73
N GLY A 321 3.68 -7.15 -18.70
CA GLY A 321 4.97 -6.52 -18.95
C GLY A 321 4.83 -5.27 -19.81
#